data_AF-A0A7Z0SGH8-F1
#
_entry.id   AF-A0A7Z0SGH8-F1
#
_cell.length_a   1.000
_cell.length_b   1.000
_cell.length_c   1.000
_cell.angle_alpha   90.00
_cell.angle_beta   90.00
_cell.angle_gamma   90.00
#
_symmetry.space_group_name_H-M   'P 1'
#
loop_
_entity.id
_entity.type
_entity.pdbx_description
1 polymer ?
#
loop_
_entity_poly.entity_id
_entity_poly.type
_entity_poly.pdbx_seq_one_letter_code
_entity_poly.pdbx_strand_id
1 'polypeptide(L)' 'MEMHTAISHTATMDSEQCDELFELAVNLAHQAFSPCSDEHVEGVYARLIWNALRGLDSHGAVTVH' A
#
# COMPACT_ATOMS: atom_id res chain seq x y z
N MET A 1 -14.67 29.53 1.89
CA MET A 1 -15.66 28.48 1.60
C MET A 1 -14.89 27.19 1.57
N GLU A 2 -14.94 26.43 2.67
CA GLU A 2 -14.14 25.21 2.81
C GLU A 2 -14.77 24.11 1.96
N MET A 3 -14.17 23.87 0.78
CA MET A 3 -14.52 22.72 -0.05
C MET A 3 -14.02 21.47 0.66
N HIS A 4 -14.91 20.83 1.44
CA HIS A 4 -14.72 19.46 1.87
C HIS A 4 -14.71 18.58 0.61
N THR A 5 -13.51 18.23 0.17
CA THR A 5 -13.26 17.21 -0.84
C THR A 5 -13.83 15.90 -0.33
N ALA A 6 -15.03 15.55 -0.80
CA ALA A 6 -15.49 14.18 -0.79
C ALA A 6 -14.60 13.41 -1.77
N ILE A 7 -13.43 12.98 -1.30
CA ILE A 7 -12.63 11.97 -1.98
C ILE A 7 -13.54 10.75 -2.03
N SER A 8 -14.10 10.47 -3.20
CA SER A 8 -14.87 9.25 -3.44
C SER A 8 -14.03 8.08 -2.94
N HIS A 9 -14.54 7.39 -1.92
CA HIS A 9 -13.89 6.28 -1.20
C HIS A 9 -13.71 5.01 -2.06
N THR A 10 -13.72 5.19 -3.39
CA THR A 10 -13.69 4.19 -4.45
C THR A 10 -13.01 4.76 -5.71
N ALA A 11 -12.04 5.67 -5.56
CA ALA A 11 -11.24 6.10 -6.70
C ALA A 11 -10.56 4.86 -7.30
N THR A 12 -10.82 4.60 -8.58
CA THR A 12 -10.17 3.51 -9.32
C THR A 12 -8.69 3.79 -9.36
N MET A 13 -7.88 2.91 -8.76
CA MET A 13 -6.42 3.00 -8.87
C MET A 13 -6.03 2.90 -10.34
N ASP A 14 -5.14 3.78 -10.79
CA ASP A 14 -4.53 3.69 -12.11
C ASP A 14 -3.35 2.69 -12.11
N SER A 15 -2.85 2.37 -13.30
CA SER A 15 -1.74 1.40 -13.45
C SER A 15 -0.43 1.92 -12.85
N GLU A 16 -0.19 3.23 -12.89
CA GLU A 16 1.03 3.85 -12.36
C GLU A 16 1.05 3.74 -10.82
N GLN A 17 -0.08 3.98 -10.17
CA GLN A 17 -0.27 3.77 -8.74
C GLN A 17 -0.08 2.30 -8.34
N CYS A 18 -0.51 1.34 -9.17
CA CYS A 18 -0.26 -0.07 -8.90
C CYS A 18 1.24 -0.38 -8.90
N ASP A 19 1.98 0.13 -9.89
CA ASP A 19 3.41 -0.09 -10.02
C ASP A 19 4.19 0.55 -8.85
N GLU A 20 3.87 1.79 -8.49
CA GLU A 20 4.46 2.49 -7.34
C GLU A 20 4.25 1.74 -6.02
N LEU A 21 3.03 1.24 -5.79
CA LEU A 21 2.72 0.47 -4.58
C LEU A 21 3.42 -0.88 -4.57
N PHE A 22 3.64 -1.50 -5.74
CA PHE A 22 4.38 -2.76 -5.82
C PHE A 22 5.86 -2.56 -5.49
N GLU A 23 6.50 -1.52 -6.05
CA GLU A 23 7.89 -1.16 -5.70
C GLU A 23 8.03 -0.86 -4.21
N LEU A 24 7.06 -0.14 -3.63
CA LEU A 24 7.02 0.12 -2.19
C LEU A 24 6.87 -1.17 -1.38
N ALA A 25 6.03 -2.10 -1.82
CA ALA A 25 5.84 -3.39 -1.16
C ALA A 25 7.12 -4.22 -1.11
N VAL A 26 7.86 -4.28 -2.23
CA VAL A 26 9.15 -4.96 -2.33
C VAL A 26 10.14 -4.36 -1.33
N ASN A 27 10.27 -3.04 -1.32
CA ASN A 27 11.18 -2.33 -0.43
C ASN A 27 10.86 -2.57 1.05
N LEU A 28 9.57 -2.52 1.42
CA LEU A 28 9.12 -2.74 2.80
C LEU A 28 9.30 -4.19 3.23
N ALA A 29 8.99 -5.16 2.36
CA ALA A 29 9.14 -6.58 2.66
C ALA A 29 10.60 -6.95 2.90
N HIS A 30 11.53 -6.47 2.06
CA HIS A 30 12.96 -6.71 2.24
C HIS A 30 13.55 -6.06 3.50
N GLN A 31 12.97 -4.95 3.96
CA GLN A 31 13.38 -4.31 5.22
C GLN A 31 12.83 -5.03 6.45
N ALA A 32 11.62 -5.57 6.36
CA ALA A 32 10.92 -6.17 7.49
C ALA A 32 11.22 -7.67 7.68
N PHE A 33 11.46 -8.41 6.60
CA PHE A 33 11.60 -9.88 6.64
C PHE A 33 13.00 -10.32 6.17
N SER A 34 13.61 -11.23 6.92
CA SER A 34 14.85 -11.92 6.52
C SER A 34 14.79 -13.39 6.95
N PRO A 35 14.72 -14.35 6.00
CA PRO A 35 14.69 -14.14 4.55
C PRO A 35 13.35 -13.56 4.09
N CYS A 36 13.40 -12.65 3.12
CA CYS A 36 12.21 -12.15 2.42
C CYS A 36 11.79 -13.17 1.35
N SER A 37 10.48 -13.36 1.19
CA SER A 37 9.87 -14.22 0.17
C SER A 37 8.79 -13.47 -0.59
N ASP A 38 8.39 -13.98 -1.75
CA ASP A 38 7.36 -13.37 -2.58
C ASP A 38 6.01 -13.24 -1.84
N GLU A 39 5.67 -14.21 -0.98
CA GLU A 39 4.46 -14.17 -0.14
C GLU A 39 4.46 -12.94 0.81
N HIS A 40 5.63 -12.53 1.31
CA HIS A 40 5.74 -11.31 2.12
C HIS A 40 5.48 -10.06 1.28
N VAL A 41 6.03 -10.01 0.06
CA VAL A 41 5.80 -8.89 -0.88
C VAL A 41 4.31 -8.80 -1.24
N GLU A 42 3.68 -9.93 -1.59
CA GLU A 42 2.26 -10.00 -1.90
C GLU A 42 1.38 -9.53 -0.73
N GLY A 43 1.70 -9.96 0.49
CA GLY A 43 0.98 -9.54 1.70
C GLY A 43 1.07 -8.03 1.95
N VAL A 44 2.28 -7.45 1.85
CA VAL A 44 2.50 -6.02 2.01
C VAL A 44 1.81 -5.24 0.88
N TYR A 45 1.90 -5.71 -0.36
CA TYR A 45 1.25 -5.09 -1.52
C TYR A 45 -0.28 -5.07 -1.37
N ALA A 46 -0.88 -6.20 -1.02
CA ALA A 46 -2.33 -6.27 -0.77
C ALA A 46 -2.76 -5.30 0.34
N ARG A 47 -1.94 -5.14 1.38
CA ARG A 47 -2.21 -4.17 2.44
C ARG A 47 -2.10 -2.72 1.96
N LEU A 48 -1.09 -2.41 1.14
CA LEU A 48 -0.91 -1.09 0.55
C LEU A 48 -2.06 -0.71 -0.37
N ILE A 49 -2.57 -1.63 -1.18
CA ILE A 49 -3.80 -1.42 -1.99
C ILE A 49 -4.97 -1.08 -1.07
N TRP A 50 -5.20 -1.89 -0.04
CA TRP A 50 -6.30 -1.66 0.90
C TRP A 50 -6.20 -0.31 1.60
N ASN A 51 -4.98 0.10 1.94
CA ASN A 51 -4.67 1.39 2.53
C ASN A 51 -4.98 2.54 1.55
N ALA A 52 -4.47 2.46 0.31
CA ALA A 52 -4.67 3.47 -0.73
C ALA A 52 -6.16 3.71 -1.03
N LEU A 53 -6.95 2.63 -1.14
CA LEU A 53 -8.40 2.71 -1.34
C LEU A 53 -9.15 3.42 -0.20
N ARG A 54 -8.54 3.53 0.98
CA ARG A 54 -9.12 4.14 2.17
C ARG A 54 -8.48 5.48 2.55
N GLY A 55 -7.55 5.98 1.74
CA GLY A 55 -6.76 7.18 2.06
C GLY A 55 -5.85 7.00 3.26
N LEU A 56 -5.47 5.75 3.55
CA LEU A 56 -4.42 5.40 4.50
C LEU A 56 -3.13 5.26 3.67
N ASP A 57 -2.05 5.92 4.08
CA ASP A 57 -0.75 5.83 3.41
C ASP A 57 -0.11 4.45 3.69
N SER A 58 1.21 4.32 3.66
CA SER A 58 1.97 3.10 4.04
C SER A 58 1.82 2.64 5.50
N HIS A 59 0.99 3.31 6.29
CA HIS A 59 0.84 3.04 7.71
C HIS A 59 0.29 1.63 7.98
N GLY A 60 1.07 0.83 8.72
CA GLY A 60 0.73 -0.56 9.02
C GLY A 60 0.78 -1.51 7.83
N ALA A 61 1.44 -1.12 6.73
CA ALA A 61 1.70 -2.01 5.59
C ALA A 61 2.63 -3.18 5.96
N VAL A 62 3.48 -2.95 6.96
CA VAL A 62 4.25 -3.98 7.66
C VAL A 62 3.91 -3.91 9.15
N THR A 63 3.60 -5.04 9.75
CA THR A 63 3.56 -5.19 11.21
C THR A 63 4.72 -6.10 11.58
N VAL A 64 5.82 -5.51 12.07
CA VAL A 64 6.84 -6.28 12.78
C VAL A 64 6.17 -6.90 14.01
N HIS A 65 6.12 -8.23 14.04
CA HIS A 65 5.79 -9.01 15.23
C HIS A 65 7.08 -9.47 15.90
#